data_AF-A0AAX2EQD1-F1
#
_entry.id   AF-A0AAX2EQD1-F1
#
_cell.length_a   1.000
_cell.length_b   1.000
_cell.length_c   1.000
_cell.angle_alpha   90.00
_cell.angle_beta   90.00
_cell.angle_gamma   90.00
#
_symmetry.space_group_name_H-M   'P 1'
#
loop_
_entity.id
_entity.type
_entity.pdbx_description
1 polymer ?
#
loop_
_entity_poly.entity_id
_entity_poly.type
_entity_poly.pdbx_seq_one_letter_code
_entity_poly.pdbx_strand_id
1 'polypeptide(L)'
;MMKKRNRKQFKASATRKLSEAKFPQKQMPVQKQEVFYSVCEKIILHAEETNETSVDYYFCKAVIAREEKAFQTERQAVLNLIAFSGTPATPLIQSALDQDERYEFSEEICTVFSLAKSDVSFSPYMAIIRAFILSGTKQQYVTYFNCLMGISASFNKEPPFFDIDNLSNAQLMTFYEATHRVLLDNSRQLSTLEKLTQFISHQVGEDTCQSLLFFESYFSLDRNPKHSIGIARQFFSAPNLSTGRTNYLSSLAFNTAHAAIHLADIEEAYYWIDYVNDDDKVATLRCSIAKLEEKIGARANHPLNPEHIVPASLEKIPTRMLMILCAFVDGCGDDWGFKTLERSGKYIFPSETMTKMLFQSLAIGGLIKMSTASFNALEDSALDQFDEILWGAKFHLNIIGIADSRLMALPVLLEEINRRNDEIDVAWQIRRLITTGYFYNAFEYYLGNVNELWAREFTLNEATTERITESTLSGKDLAYIARSSIRFTAGQHSIGSTNGNKHTCNTLIGSINRHFDWVNEGRYSYNAFERSKRQPVLSSERLLEQIAGFTPEDIYNLPPLPQEIEEEESEEE
;
A
#
# COMPACT_ATOMS: atom_id res chain seq x y z
N MET A 1 23.33 29.01 -70.87
CA MET A 1 23.63 29.88 -72.03
C MET A 1 22.32 30.43 -72.57
N MET A 2 22.21 31.76 -72.63
CA MET A 2 21.36 32.58 -73.53
C MET A 2 19.83 32.38 -73.50
N LYS A 3 19.08 33.35 -72.96
CA LYS A 3 18.51 34.53 -73.67
C LYS A 3 17.69 34.15 -74.92
N LYS A 4 16.40 34.53 -74.92
CA LYS A 4 15.93 35.67 -75.76
C LYS A 4 14.47 36.06 -75.47
N ARG A 5 14.31 37.34 -75.11
CA ARG A 5 13.12 38.16 -75.33
C ARG A 5 12.77 38.18 -76.82
N ASN A 6 11.50 38.37 -77.14
CA ASN A 6 11.15 39.31 -78.21
C ASN A 6 9.89 40.09 -77.90
N ARG A 7 9.93 41.34 -78.35
CA ARG A 7 9.10 42.51 -78.03
C ARG A 7 8.34 42.90 -79.31
N LYS A 8 7.20 43.56 -79.14
CA LYS A 8 6.56 44.57 -80.04
C LYS A 8 5.90 44.00 -81.32
N GLN A 9 4.82 44.56 -81.89
CA GLN A 9 4.32 45.94 -81.83
C GLN A 9 2.84 46.07 -82.29
N PHE A 10 2.23 47.16 -81.83
CA PHE A 10 0.94 47.81 -82.14
C PHE A 10 0.54 48.03 -83.62
N LYS A 11 -0.78 48.18 -83.84
CA LYS A 11 -1.50 49.28 -84.57
C LYS A 11 -3.02 49.11 -84.33
N ALA A 12 -3.70 49.96 -83.54
CA ALA A 12 -4.45 51.19 -83.92
C ALA A 12 -5.48 50.96 -85.04
N SER A 13 -6.78 51.33 -84.96
CA SER A 13 -7.37 52.60 -84.48
C SER A 13 -8.93 52.57 -84.46
N ALA A 14 -9.52 53.37 -83.55
CA ALA A 14 -10.71 54.26 -83.67
C ALA A 14 -12.03 53.74 -84.30
N THR A 15 -13.27 54.02 -83.87
CA THR A 15 -13.88 55.08 -83.01
C THR A 15 -15.38 54.76 -82.89
N ARG A 16 -16.03 54.98 -81.74
CA ARG A 16 -17.17 55.91 -81.59
C ARG A 16 -17.74 55.92 -80.17
N LYS A 17 -17.87 57.14 -79.65
CA LYS A 17 -18.52 57.51 -78.39
C LYS A 17 -20.05 57.40 -78.51
N LEU A 18 -20.69 56.97 -77.43
CA LEU A 18 -21.98 57.49 -76.97
C LEU A 18 -22.09 57.28 -75.45
N SER A 19 -21.89 58.36 -74.71
CA SER A 19 -22.46 58.63 -73.38
C SER A 19 -23.98 58.79 -73.54
N GLU A 20 -24.87 58.53 -72.60
CA GLU A 20 -24.81 58.60 -71.13
C GLU A 20 -26.12 58.02 -70.58
N ALA A 21 -26.10 57.39 -69.40
CA ALA A 21 -27.16 57.56 -68.38
C ALA A 21 -26.65 56.98 -67.05
N LYS A 22 -26.23 57.89 -66.17
CA LYS A 22 -25.84 57.63 -64.79
C LYS A 22 -27.06 57.18 -63.98
N PHE A 23 -27.04 55.98 -63.44
CA PHE A 23 -27.77 55.68 -62.22
C PHE A 23 -26.90 56.08 -61.02
N PRO A 24 -27.42 56.83 -60.04
CA PRO A 24 -26.65 57.18 -58.86
C PRO A 24 -26.39 55.91 -58.05
N GLN A 25 -25.12 55.47 -58.01
CA GLN A 25 -24.64 54.67 -56.91
C GLN A 25 -24.90 55.50 -55.64
N LYS A 26 -25.83 55.03 -54.80
CA LYS A 26 -25.78 55.33 -53.37
C LYS A 26 -24.36 54.94 -52.94
N GLN A 27 -23.50 55.93 -52.73
CA GLN A 27 -22.30 55.75 -51.93
C GLN A 27 -22.81 55.23 -50.59
N MET A 28 -22.63 53.94 -50.32
CA MET A 28 -22.57 53.50 -48.94
C MET A 28 -21.43 54.31 -48.31
N PRO A 29 -21.66 54.98 -47.17
CA PRO A 29 -20.57 55.67 -46.50
C PRO A 29 -19.50 54.63 -46.20
N VAL A 30 -18.29 54.87 -46.69
CA VAL A 30 -17.09 54.19 -46.17
C VAL A 30 -17.08 54.53 -44.68
N GLN A 31 -17.53 53.61 -43.83
CA GLN A 31 -17.32 53.72 -42.40
C GLN A 31 -15.81 53.81 -42.21
N LYS A 32 -15.32 54.93 -41.66
CA LYS A 32 -13.93 55.02 -41.24
C LYS A 32 -13.70 53.88 -40.27
N GLN A 33 -12.77 52.99 -40.59
CA GLN A 33 -12.28 52.00 -39.62
C GLN A 33 -11.68 52.79 -38.45
N GLU A 34 -12.20 52.56 -37.26
CA GLU A 34 -11.66 53.14 -36.04
C GLU A 34 -10.64 52.18 -35.44
N VAL A 35 -9.46 52.69 -35.06
CA VAL A 35 -8.45 51.87 -34.36
C VAL A 35 -9.00 51.49 -32.99
N PHE A 36 -9.15 50.19 -32.73
CA PHE A 36 -9.79 49.68 -31.51
C PHE A 36 -9.07 50.16 -30.25
N TYR A 37 -7.74 50.20 -30.29
CA TYR A 37 -6.90 50.74 -29.21
C TYR A 37 -7.33 52.17 -28.81
N SER A 38 -7.52 53.07 -29.78
CA SER A 38 -7.94 54.46 -29.53
C SER A 38 -9.38 54.56 -29.02
N VAL A 39 -10.24 53.58 -29.31
CA VAL A 39 -11.59 53.50 -28.74
C VAL A 39 -11.50 53.13 -27.25
N CYS A 40 -10.67 52.13 -26.93
CA CYS A 40 -10.39 51.73 -25.55
C CYS A 40 -9.81 52.89 -24.72
N GLU A 41 -8.87 53.66 -25.27
CA GLU A 41 -8.26 54.82 -24.58
C GLU A 41 -9.31 55.86 -24.17
N LYS A 42 -10.23 56.19 -25.09
CA LYS A 42 -11.30 57.15 -24.82
C LYS A 42 -12.24 56.69 -23.72
N ILE A 43 -12.59 55.40 -23.71
CA ILE A 43 -13.46 54.81 -22.68
C ILE A 43 -12.78 54.82 -21.32
N ILE A 44 -11.49 54.48 -21.26
CA ILE A 44 -10.71 54.51 -20.02
C ILE A 44 -10.60 55.94 -19.49
N LEU A 45 -10.22 56.91 -20.34
CA LEU A 45 -10.12 58.32 -19.94
C LEU A 45 -11.44 58.85 -19.38
N HIS A 46 -12.56 58.56 -20.07
CA HIS A 46 -13.88 58.99 -19.62
C HIS A 46 -14.28 58.37 -18.28
N ALA A 47 -14.04 57.07 -18.11
CA ALA A 47 -14.33 56.36 -16.87
C ALA A 47 -13.46 56.85 -15.69
N GLU A 48 -12.18 57.16 -15.93
CA GLU A 48 -11.27 57.69 -14.91
C GLU A 48 -11.59 59.15 -14.54
N GLU A 49 -12.05 59.97 -15.50
CA GLU A 49 -12.53 61.34 -15.23
C GLU A 49 -13.83 61.37 -14.41
N THR A 50 -14.68 60.35 -14.58
CA THR A 50 -16.00 60.26 -13.94
C THR A 50 -16.03 59.36 -12.69
N ASN A 51 -14.94 58.66 -12.37
CA ASN A 51 -14.85 57.62 -11.36
C ASN A 51 -15.90 56.49 -11.53
N GLU A 52 -16.31 56.20 -12.78
CA GLU A 52 -17.26 55.14 -13.10
C GLU A 52 -16.54 53.87 -13.57
N THR A 53 -16.43 52.86 -12.69
CA THR A 53 -15.93 51.54 -13.06
C THR A 53 -17.04 50.70 -13.70
N SER A 54 -16.97 50.48 -15.01
CA SER A 54 -17.91 49.65 -15.78
C SER A 54 -17.25 48.40 -16.38
N VAL A 55 -18.05 47.50 -16.95
CA VAL A 55 -17.51 46.32 -17.64
C VAL A 55 -16.68 46.70 -18.87
N ASP A 56 -17.08 47.73 -19.60
CA ASP A 56 -16.33 48.26 -20.74
C ASP A 56 -15.02 48.89 -20.27
N TYR A 57 -15.00 49.55 -19.11
CA TYR A 57 -13.77 50.06 -18.51
C TYR A 57 -12.75 48.93 -18.24
N TYR A 58 -13.13 47.88 -17.52
CA TYR A 58 -12.22 46.77 -17.22
C TYR A 58 -11.78 46.02 -18.48
N PHE A 59 -12.69 45.82 -19.43
CA PHE A 59 -12.37 45.17 -20.69
C PHE A 59 -11.37 45.99 -21.52
N CYS A 60 -11.63 47.29 -21.71
CA CYS A 60 -10.72 48.18 -22.43
C CYS A 60 -9.36 48.29 -21.71
N LYS A 61 -9.34 48.36 -20.37
CA LYS A 61 -8.10 48.42 -19.59
C LYS A 61 -7.26 47.15 -19.76
N ALA A 62 -7.89 45.98 -19.84
CA ALA A 62 -7.21 44.72 -20.15
C ALA A 62 -6.60 44.73 -21.55
N VAL A 63 -7.32 45.22 -22.56
CA VAL A 63 -6.85 45.33 -23.95
C VAL A 63 -5.64 46.25 -24.06
N ILE A 64 -5.70 47.46 -23.49
CA ILE A 64 -4.56 48.39 -23.52
C ILE A 64 -3.37 47.81 -22.76
N ALA A 65 -3.60 47.28 -21.55
CA ALA A 65 -2.52 46.72 -20.74
C ALA A 65 -1.81 45.54 -21.43
N ARG A 66 -2.53 44.77 -22.26
CA ARG A 66 -1.93 43.72 -23.09
C ARG A 66 -0.97 44.32 -24.12
N GLU A 67 -1.42 45.31 -24.89
CA GLU A 67 -0.59 45.97 -25.92
C GLU A 67 0.63 46.70 -25.32
N GLU A 68 0.45 47.32 -24.15
CA GLU A 68 1.52 47.99 -23.40
C GLU A 68 2.44 47.03 -22.63
N LYS A 69 2.12 45.73 -22.60
CA LYS A 69 2.81 44.69 -21.82
C LYS A 69 2.79 44.96 -20.31
N ALA A 70 1.79 45.67 -19.82
CA ALA A 70 1.50 45.91 -18.42
C ALA A 70 0.78 44.71 -17.79
N PHE A 71 1.46 43.56 -17.71
CA PHE A 71 0.82 42.27 -17.39
C PHE A 71 0.10 42.20 -16.04
N GLN A 72 0.50 42.99 -15.03
CA GLN A 72 -0.20 43.01 -13.74
C GLN A 72 -1.55 43.72 -13.85
N THR A 73 -1.57 44.91 -14.45
CA THR A 73 -2.77 45.68 -14.76
C THR A 73 -3.73 44.87 -15.62
N GLU A 74 -3.19 44.18 -16.63
CA GLU A 74 -3.95 43.29 -17.49
C GLU A 74 -4.65 42.18 -16.69
N ARG A 75 -3.92 41.43 -15.85
CA ARG A 75 -4.50 40.36 -15.03
C ARG A 75 -5.62 40.85 -14.12
N GLN A 76 -5.43 41.97 -13.43
CA GLN A 76 -6.45 42.52 -12.53
C GLN A 76 -7.68 43.00 -13.30
N ALA A 77 -7.48 43.66 -14.43
CA ALA A 77 -8.56 44.11 -15.31
C ALA A 77 -9.36 42.93 -15.87
N VAL A 78 -8.68 41.88 -16.33
CA VAL A 78 -9.31 40.65 -16.81
C VAL A 78 -10.10 39.95 -15.70
N LEU A 79 -9.53 39.79 -14.50
CA LEU A 79 -10.20 39.12 -13.38
C LEU A 79 -11.39 39.91 -12.85
N ASN A 80 -11.39 41.24 -12.91
CA ASN A 80 -12.55 42.07 -12.58
C ASN A 80 -13.78 41.78 -13.47
N LEU A 81 -13.60 41.17 -14.65
CA LEU A 81 -14.72 40.74 -15.49
C LEU A 81 -15.54 39.61 -14.86
N ILE A 82 -15.02 38.90 -13.84
CA ILE A 82 -15.76 37.86 -13.11
C ILE A 82 -17.04 38.42 -12.47
N ALA A 83 -16.98 39.66 -11.95
CA ALA A 83 -18.10 40.33 -11.29
C ALA A 83 -19.31 40.56 -12.23
N PHE A 84 -19.09 40.50 -13.55
CA PHE A 84 -20.12 40.70 -14.57
C PHE A 84 -20.62 39.38 -15.16
N SER A 85 -20.16 38.23 -14.65
CA SER A 85 -20.66 36.94 -15.14
C SER A 85 -22.16 36.80 -14.86
N GLY A 86 -22.94 36.48 -15.90
CA GLY A 86 -24.41 36.41 -15.83
C GLY A 86 -25.12 37.63 -16.42
N THR A 87 -24.40 38.69 -16.81
CA THR A 87 -24.97 39.81 -17.57
C THR A 87 -24.76 39.64 -19.09
N PRO A 88 -25.63 40.22 -19.95
CA PRO A 88 -25.40 40.26 -21.39
C PRO A 88 -24.12 41.04 -21.74
N ALA A 89 -23.43 40.62 -22.80
CA ALA A 89 -22.29 41.39 -23.32
C ALA A 89 -22.74 42.78 -23.78
N THR A 90 -21.91 43.79 -23.54
CA THR A 90 -22.13 45.13 -24.07
C THR A 90 -21.93 45.14 -25.59
N PRO A 91 -22.51 46.12 -26.32
CA PRO A 91 -22.30 46.22 -27.76
C PRO A 91 -20.81 46.30 -28.16
N LEU A 92 -19.97 46.93 -27.34
CA LEU A 92 -18.54 47.02 -27.58
C LEU A 92 -17.87 45.65 -27.46
N ILE A 93 -18.13 44.93 -26.37
CA ILE A 93 -17.56 43.61 -26.11
C ILE A 93 -18.03 42.60 -27.16
N GLN A 94 -19.32 42.66 -27.53
CA GLN A 94 -19.86 41.83 -28.60
C GLN A 94 -19.16 42.13 -29.93
N SER A 95 -18.99 43.40 -30.29
CA SER A 95 -18.27 43.80 -31.51
C SER A 95 -16.81 43.35 -31.51
N ALA A 96 -16.15 43.33 -30.35
CA ALA A 96 -14.78 42.85 -30.20
C ALA A 96 -14.69 41.32 -30.34
N LEU A 97 -15.62 40.58 -29.74
CA LEU A 97 -15.71 39.11 -29.87
C LEU A 97 -16.01 38.68 -31.31
N ASP A 98 -16.87 39.43 -32.00
CA ASP A 98 -17.22 39.18 -33.41
C ASP A 98 -16.14 39.68 -34.39
N GLN A 99 -15.08 40.34 -33.89
CA GLN A 99 -14.04 41.00 -34.68
C GLN A 99 -14.64 41.89 -35.79
N ASP A 100 -15.57 42.75 -35.39
CA ASP A 100 -16.35 43.58 -36.29
C ASP A 100 -15.44 44.44 -37.21
N GLU A 101 -15.72 44.42 -38.52
CA GLU A 101 -14.97 45.14 -39.56
C GLU A 101 -14.93 46.66 -39.36
N ARG A 102 -15.82 47.20 -38.49
CA ARG A 102 -15.81 48.60 -38.04
C ARG A 102 -14.53 48.99 -37.30
N TYR A 103 -13.84 48.04 -36.68
CA TYR A 103 -12.64 48.28 -35.88
C TYR A 103 -11.38 47.68 -36.51
N GLU A 104 -10.27 48.41 -36.41
CA GLU A 104 -8.93 47.88 -36.72
C GLU A 104 -8.29 47.37 -35.42
N PHE A 105 -8.09 46.05 -35.33
CA PHE A 105 -7.47 45.36 -34.20
C PHE A 105 -6.00 45.04 -34.49
N SER A 106 -5.14 45.14 -33.46
CA SER A 106 -3.75 44.67 -33.57
C SER A 106 -3.68 43.14 -33.68
N GLU A 107 -2.57 42.61 -34.22
CA GLU A 107 -2.36 41.16 -34.34
C GLU A 107 -2.44 40.44 -32.97
N GLU A 108 -1.91 41.07 -31.92
CA GLU A 108 -1.93 40.53 -30.56
C GLU A 108 -3.36 40.43 -30.02
N ILE A 109 -4.18 41.47 -30.19
CA ILE A 109 -5.58 41.48 -29.74
C ILE A 109 -6.47 40.57 -30.60
N CYS A 110 -6.25 40.54 -31.92
CA CYS A 110 -6.87 39.54 -32.81
C CYS A 110 -6.60 38.10 -32.33
N THR A 111 -5.36 37.82 -31.92
CA THR A 111 -4.97 36.51 -31.41
C THR A 111 -5.73 36.18 -30.13
N VAL A 112 -5.80 37.11 -29.17
CA VAL A 112 -6.57 36.92 -27.92
C VAL A 112 -8.03 36.61 -28.25
N PHE A 113 -8.72 37.43 -29.05
CA PHE A 113 -10.14 37.23 -29.31
C PHE A 113 -10.43 36.00 -30.18
N SER A 114 -9.51 35.57 -31.04
CA SER A 114 -9.65 34.29 -31.76
C SER A 114 -9.68 33.06 -30.84
N LEU A 115 -9.10 33.16 -29.63
CA LEU A 115 -9.14 32.12 -28.60
C LEU A 115 -10.42 32.14 -27.78
N ALA A 116 -11.15 33.26 -27.77
CA ALA A 116 -12.48 33.39 -27.20
C ALA A 116 -13.50 32.74 -28.15
N LYS A 117 -13.42 31.41 -28.30
CA LYS A 117 -14.42 30.67 -29.08
C LYS A 117 -15.81 30.94 -28.51
N SER A 118 -16.79 31.11 -29.40
CA SER A 118 -18.21 31.25 -29.07
C SER A 118 -18.73 29.97 -28.42
N ASP A 119 -18.49 29.87 -27.13
CA ASP A 119 -18.97 28.79 -26.33
C ASP A 119 -20.26 29.21 -25.67
N VAL A 120 -21.39 28.85 -26.29
CA VAL A 120 -22.75 29.24 -25.87
C VAL A 120 -23.07 28.83 -24.42
N SER A 121 -22.25 27.94 -23.84
CA SER A 121 -22.42 27.45 -22.47
C SER A 121 -21.78 28.30 -21.36
N PHE A 122 -20.91 29.25 -21.70
CA PHE A 122 -20.28 30.13 -20.72
C PHE A 122 -20.64 31.60 -20.96
N SER A 123 -20.67 32.37 -19.87
CA SER A 123 -20.75 33.84 -19.96
C SER A 123 -19.66 34.37 -20.93
N PRO A 124 -19.98 35.35 -21.80
CA PRO A 124 -19.00 35.98 -22.69
C PRO A 124 -17.75 36.45 -21.94
N TYR A 125 -17.91 36.92 -20.70
CA TYR A 125 -16.81 37.34 -19.84
C TYR A 125 -15.86 36.19 -19.44
N MET A 126 -16.40 34.99 -19.19
CA MET A 126 -15.57 33.82 -18.88
C MET A 126 -14.79 33.33 -20.11
N ALA A 127 -15.40 33.44 -21.30
CA ALA A 127 -14.71 33.16 -22.55
C ALA A 127 -13.54 34.14 -22.78
N ILE A 128 -13.76 35.43 -22.50
CA ILE A 128 -12.71 36.46 -22.56
C ILE A 128 -11.60 36.17 -21.55
N ILE A 129 -11.93 35.94 -20.27
CA ILE A 129 -10.94 35.61 -19.23
C ILE A 129 -10.09 34.42 -19.65
N ARG A 130 -10.72 33.34 -20.10
CA ARG A 130 -10.03 32.13 -20.56
C ARG A 130 -9.14 32.41 -21.76
N ALA A 131 -9.57 33.25 -22.70
CA ALA A 131 -8.80 33.63 -23.88
C ALA A 131 -7.55 34.44 -23.52
N PHE A 132 -7.66 35.40 -22.59
CA PHE A 132 -6.51 36.14 -22.07
C PHE A 132 -5.51 35.24 -21.32
N ILE A 133 -5.99 34.26 -20.56
CA ILE A 133 -5.10 33.27 -19.93
C ILE A 133 -4.35 32.49 -21.01
N LEU A 134 -5.08 31.93 -22.00
CA LEU A 134 -4.53 31.04 -23.02
C LEU A 134 -3.62 31.74 -24.05
N SER A 135 -3.77 33.04 -24.26
CA SER A 135 -2.90 33.83 -25.15
C SER A 135 -1.48 34.01 -24.60
N GLY A 136 -1.29 33.82 -23.29
CA GLY A 136 0.02 33.82 -22.66
C GLY A 136 0.82 32.53 -22.92
N THR A 137 2.09 32.54 -22.50
CA THR A 137 2.89 31.31 -22.44
C THR A 137 2.40 30.39 -21.31
N LYS A 138 2.62 29.07 -21.43
CA LYS A 138 2.18 28.09 -20.41
C LYS A 138 2.65 28.39 -18.99
N GLN A 139 3.84 28.99 -18.84
CA GLN A 139 4.39 29.39 -17.55
C GLN A 139 3.64 30.58 -16.94
N GLN A 140 3.02 31.42 -17.77
CA GLN A 140 2.29 32.62 -17.33
C GLN A 140 0.86 32.31 -16.87
N TYR A 141 0.27 31.15 -17.19
CA TYR A 141 -1.10 30.81 -16.77
C TYR A 141 -1.28 30.90 -15.26
N VAL A 142 -0.30 30.36 -14.50
CA VAL A 142 -0.27 30.36 -13.03
C VAL A 142 -0.38 31.77 -12.45
N THR A 143 0.10 32.80 -13.16
CA THR A 143 0.09 34.18 -12.67
C THR A 143 -1.33 34.75 -12.55
N TYR A 144 -2.28 34.33 -13.39
CA TYR A 144 -3.68 34.73 -13.28
C TYR A 144 -4.32 34.15 -12.01
N PHE A 145 -4.09 32.87 -11.74
CA PHE A 145 -4.62 32.21 -10.54
C PHE A 145 -3.96 32.74 -9.26
N ASN A 146 -2.66 32.99 -9.27
CA ASN A 146 -1.99 33.64 -8.14
C ASN A 146 -2.48 35.08 -7.91
N CYS A 147 -2.86 35.79 -8.98
CA CYS A 147 -3.48 37.11 -8.86
C CYS A 147 -4.89 37.02 -8.26
N LEU A 148 -5.71 36.07 -8.68
CA LEU A 148 -7.04 35.81 -8.09
C LEU A 148 -6.93 35.52 -6.59
N MET A 149 -5.97 34.69 -6.19
CA MET A 149 -5.75 34.30 -4.79
C MET A 149 -5.03 35.39 -3.95
N GLY A 150 -4.67 36.53 -4.54
CA GLY A 150 -3.94 37.60 -3.84
C GLY A 150 -2.47 37.29 -3.48
N ILE A 151 -1.88 36.26 -4.09
CA ILE A 151 -0.51 35.77 -3.78
C ILE A 151 0.56 36.47 -4.67
N SER A 152 0.14 37.24 -5.69
CA SER A 152 1.08 37.97 -6.56
C SER A 152 1.83 39.08 -5.81
N ALA A 153 3.16 39.16 -6.00
CA ALA A 153 4.01 40.16 -5.33
C ALA A 153 3.67 41.63 -5.66
N SER A 154 2.89 41.88 -6.72
CA SER A 154 2.40 43.19 -7.14
C SER A 154 0.88 43.31 -7.12
N PHE A 155 0.18 42.42 -6.41
CA PHE A 155 -1.27 42.45 -6.26
C PHE A 155 -1.75 43.78 -5.65
N ASN A 156 -2.76 44.39 -6.28
CA ASN A 156 -3.40 45.65 -5.88
C ASN A 156 -2.44 46.81 -5.58
N LYS A 157 -1.29 46.88 -6.27
CA LYS A 157 -0.38 48.05 -6.18
C LYS A 157 -0.79 49.20 -7.09
N GLU A 158 -1.51 48.89 -8.17
CA GLU A 158 -1.96 49.85 -9.19
C GLU A 158 -3.38 49.49 -9.64
N PRO A 159 -4.20 50.50 -10.01
CA PRO A 159 -5.53 50.28 -10.54
C PRO A 159 -5.48 49.55 -11.90
N PRO A 160 -6.51 48.75 -12.25
CA PRO A 160 -7.71 48.51 -11.46
C PRO A 160 -7.46 47.53 -10.30
N PHE A 161 -8.00 47.84 -9.13
CA PHE A 161 -7.93 46.93 -7.98
C PHE A 161 -8.90 45.77 -8.21
N PHE A 162 -8.44 44.55 -7.93
CA PHE A 162 -9.28 43.36 -7.91
C PHE A 162 -9.65 43.07 -6.45
N ASP A 163 -10.95 43.11 -6.16
CA ASP A 163 -11.48 42.81 -4.84
C ASP A 163 -12.34 41.55 -4.91
N ILE A 164 -11.79 40.47 -4.35
CA ILE A 164 -12.46 39.17 -4.39
C ILE A 164 -13.68 39.12 -3.46
N ASP A 165 -13.71 39.93 -2.41
CA ASP A 165 -14.79 39.94 -1.42
C ASP A 165 -16.11 40.45 -2.01
N ASN A 166 -16.05 41.11 -3.18
CA ASN A 166 -17.22 41.56 -3.94
C ASN A 166 -17.80 40.48 -4.87
N LEU A 167 -17.18 39.30 -4.97
CA LEU A 167 -17.67 38.20 -5.79
C LEU A 167 -18.58 37.27 -5.00
N SER A 168 -19.71 36.89 -5.60
CA SER A 168 -20.60 35.86 -5.05
C SER A 168 -20.05 34.45 -5.25
N ASN A 169 -20.49 33.50 -4.42
CA ASN A 169 -20.15 32.08 -4.54
C ASN A 169 -20.40 31.52 -5.96
N ALA A 170 -21.53 31.90 -6.58
CA ALA A 170 -21.86 31.50 -7.95
C ALA A 170 -20.85 32.00 -8.99
N GLN A 171 -20.35 33.22 -8.84
CA GLN A 171 -19.34 33.79 -9.76
C GLN A 171 -17.99 33.10 -9.61
N LEU A 172 -17.57 32.81 -8.37
CA LEU A 172 -16.34 32.06 -8.08
C LEU A 172 -16.39 30.62 -8.61
N MET A 173 -17.50 29.91 -8.39
CA MET A 173 -17.69 28.56 -8.94
C MET A 173 -17.72 28.57 -10.47
N THR A 174 -18.37 29.57 -11.09
CA THR A 174 -18.39 29.71 -12.56
C THR A 174 -17.00 29.96 -13.13
N PHE A 175 -16.20 30.81 -12.46
CA PHE A 175 -14.81 31.03 -12.81
C PHE A 175 -13.99 29.73 -12.71
N TYR A 176 -14.11 29.01 -11.59
CA TYR A 176 -13.38 27.76 -11.38
C TYR A 176 -13.74 26.74 -12.47
N GLU A 177 -15.03 26.55 -12.73
CA GLU A 177 -15.51 25.64 -13.78
C GLU A 177 -14.96 25.99 -15.17
N ALA A 178 -14.97 27.28 -15.53
CA ALA A 178 -14.49 27.73 -16.83
C ALA A 178 -12.96 27.61 -17.02
N THR A 179 -12.18 27.63 -15.93
CA THR A 179 -10.73 27.84 -16.01
C THR A 179 -9.85 26.74 -15.41
N HIS A 180 -10.35 25.90 -14.49
CA HIS A 180 -9.53 24.89 -13.79
C HIS A 180 -8.82 23.93 -14.77
N ARG A 181 -9.49 23.54 -15.86
CA ARG A 181 -8.91 22.67 -16.90
C ARG A 181 -7.74 23.30 -17.64
N VAL A 182 -7.61 24.63 -17.66
CA VAL A 182 -6.43 25.29 -18.22
C VAL A 182 -5.16 24.86 -17.47
N LEU A 183 -5.26 24.72 -16.14
CA LEU A 183 -4.15 24.26 -15.32
C LEU A 183 -3.83 22.78 -15.54
N LEU A 184 -4.83 21.97 -15.87
CA LEU A 184 -4.69 20.53 -16.13
C LEU A 184 -4.19 20.24 -17.55
N ASP A 185 -4.97 20.63 -18.56
CA ASP A 185 -4.82 20.23 -19.95
C ASP A 185 -3.71 21.03 -20.66
N ASN A 186 -3.59 22.33 -20.36
CA ASN A 186 -2.71 23.22 -21.11
C ASN A 186 -1.32 23.39 -20.47
N SER A 187 -1.24 23.43 -19.13
CA SER A 187 0.03 23.67 -18.41
C SER A 187 0.50 22.55 -17.47
N ARG A 188 -0.33 21.55 -17.14
CA ARG A 188 -0.04 20.48 -16.15
C ARG A 188 0.47 21.00 -14.80
N GLN A 189 -0.13 22.07 -14.29
CA GLN A 189 0.26 22.77 -13.06
C GLN A 189 -0.60 22.30 -11.86
N LEU A 190 -0.46 21.03 -11.50
CA LEU A 190 -1.30 20.39 -10.45
C LEU A 190 -1.21 21.09 -9.10
N SER A 191 -0.03 21.57 -8.70
CA SER A 191 0.15 22.29 -7.43
C SER A 191 -0.60 23.64 -7.37
N THR A 192 -0.75 24.30 -8.52
CA THR A 192 -1.54 25.54 -8.61
C THR A 192 -3.01 25.22 -8.59
N LEU A 193 -3.43 24.13 -9.24
CA LEU A 193 -4.81 23.66 -9.21
C LEU A 193 -5.23 23.23 -7.79
N GLU A 194 -4.36 22.57 -7.04
CA GLU A 194 -4.59 22.22 -5.63
C GLU A 194 -4.85 23.49 -4.79
N LYS A 195 -3.96 24.48 -4.89
CA LYS A 195 -4.12 25.76 -4.17
C LYS A 195 -5.40 26.49 -4.56
N LEU A 196 -5.71 26.54 -5.85
CA LEU A 196 -6.94 27.15 -6.35
C LEU A 196 -8.18 26.43 -5.81
N THR A 197 -8.17 25.10 -5.82
CA THR A 197 -9.29 24.27 -5.32
C THR A 197 -9.53 24.52 -3.84
N GLN A 198 -8.47 24.51 -3.03
CA GLN A 198 -8.55 24.81 -1.60
C GLN A 198 -9.03 26.24 -1.34
N PHE A 199 -8.51 27.21 -2.11
CA PHE A 199 -8.89 28.61 -1.98
C PHE A 199 -10.37 28.83 -2.30
N ILE A 200 -10.87 28.29 -3.43
CA ILE A 200 -12.27 28.43 -3.81
C ILE A 200 -13.19 27.68 -2.84
N SER A 201 -12.85 26.45 -2.46
CA SER A 201 -13.63 25.65 -1.48
C SER A 201 -13.80 26.39 -0.15
N HIS A 202 -12.72 27.02 0.35
CA HIS A 202 -12.79 27.80 1.59
C HIS A 202 -13.70 29.03 1.49
N GLN A 203 -13.77 29.67 0.32
CA GLN A 203 -14.60 30.86 0.10
C GLN A 203 -16.08 30.52 -0.05
N VAL A 204 -16.41 29.45 -0.79
CA VAL A 204 -17.79 29.12 -1.12
C VAL A 204 -18.49 28.28 -0.05
N GLY A 205 -17.73 27.58 0.81
CA GLY A 205 -18.27 26.80 1.91
C GLY A 205 -19.20 25.68 1.44
N GLU A 206 -20.46 25.68 1.89
CA GLU A 206 -21.45 24.67 1.52
C GLU A 206 -21.96 24.82 0.06
N ASP A 207 -21.84 26.02 -0.53
CA ASP A 207 -22.20 26.27 -1.93
C ASP A 207 -21.13 25.71 -2.86
N THR A 208 -21.24 24.44 -3.25
CA THR A 208 -20.20 23.72 -4.01
C THR A 208 -20.67 23.23 -5.39
N CYS A 209 -19.76 22.66 -6.17
CA CYS A 209 -20.04 22.04 -7.46
C CYS A 209 -19.26 20.74 -7.66
N GLN A 210 -19.71 19.91 -8.59
CA GLN A 210 -19.11 18.58 -8.85
C GLN A 210 -17.60 18.64 -9.16
N SER A 211 -17.15 19.58 -10.00
CA SER A 211 -15.73 19.73 -10.34
C SER A 211 -14.88 20.08 -9.13
N LEU A 212 -15.36 21.00 -8.28
CA LEU A 212 -14.66 21.42 -7.07
C LEU A 212 -14.51 20.25 -6.09
N LEU A 213 -15.61 19.54 -5.80
CA LEU A 213 -15.61 18.35 -4.94
C LEU A 213 -14.72 17.23 -5.47
N PHE A 214 -14.71 17.01 -6.79
CA PHE A 214 -13.82 16.02 -7.40
C PHE A 214 -12.35 16.33 -7.10
N PHE A 215 -11.91 17.56 -7.36
CA PHE A 215 -10.51 17.93 -7.13
C PHE A 215 -10.17 18.00 -5.65
N GLU A 216 -11.09 18.42 -4.79
CA GLU A 216 -10.88 18.45 -3.34
C GLU A 216 -10.71 17.03 -2.76
N SER A 217 -11.55 16.09 -3.22
CA SER A 217 -11.39 14.66 -2.94
C SER A 217 -10.05 14.15 -3.48
N TYR A 218 -9.74 14.43 -4.75
CA TYR A 218 -8.52 13.97 -5.42
C TYR A 218 -7.24 14.40 -4.69
N PHE A 219 -7.13 15.67 -4.31
CA PHE A 219 -5.95 16.19 -3.59
C PHE A 219 -5.87 15.72 -2.13
N SER A 220 -6.96 15.16 -1.59
CA SER A 220 -7.02 14.63 -0.23
C SER A 220 -6.80 13.13 -0.13
N LEU A 221 -6.81 12.38 -1.25
CA LEU A 221 -6.75 10.91 -1.28
C LEU A 221 -5.58 10.35 -0.45
N ASP A 222 -4.36 10.83 -0.71
CA ASP A 222 -3.17 10.29 -0.05
C ASP A 222 -2.98 10.83 1.39
N ARG A 223 -3.44 12.06 1.65
CA ARG A 223 -3.23 12.74 2.94
C ARG A 223 -4.26 12.33 3.99
N ASN A 224 -5.51 12.19 3.57
CA ASN A 224 -6.62 11.82 4.44
C ASN A 224 -7.71 11.10 3.62
N PRO A 225 -7.54 9.78 3.37
CA PRO A 225 -8.48 9.00 2.58
C PRO A 225 -9.92 9.05 3.11
N LYS A 226 -10.10 9.07 4.45
CA LYS A 226 -11.42 9.16 5.08
C LYS A 226 -12.13 10.48 4.75
N HIS A 227 -11.40 11.60 4.82
CA HIS A 227 -11.94 12.90 4.44
C HIS A 227 -12.25 12.95 2.94
N SER A 228 -11.37 12.40 2.09
CA SER A 228 -11.59 12.32 0.64
C SER A 228 -12.88 11.57 0.28
N ILE A 229 -13.14 10.42 0.91
CA ILE A 229 -14.39 9.67 0.76
C ILE A 229 -15.60 10.50 1.23
N GLY A 230 -15.47 11.20 2.37
CA GLY A 230 -16.50 12.09 2.88
C GLY A 230 -16.89 13.20 1.91
N ILE A 231 -15.92 13.80 1.21
CA ILE A 231 -16.16 14.79 0.15
C ILE A 231 -16.80 14.15 -1.07
N ALA A 232 -16.31 12.98 -1.50
CA ALA A 232 -16.84 12.27 -2.67
C ALA A 232 -18.34 12.01 -2.54
N ARG A 233 -18.83 11.65 -1.34
CA ARG A 233 -20.26 11.43 -1.09
C ARG A 233 -21.15 12.67 -1.32
N GLN A 234 -20.60 13.89 -1.19
CA GLN A 234 -21.33 15.14 -1.45
C GLN A 234 -21.49 15.43 -2.95
N PHE A 235 -20.74 14.73 -3.81
CA PHE A 235 -20.71 14.97 -5.25
C PHE A 235 -22.08 14.84 -5.93
N PHE A 236 -22.89 13.86 -5.50
CA PHE A 236 -24.21 13.61 -6.10
C PHE A 236 -25.24 14.71 -5.78
N SER A 237 -25.10 15.36 -4.63
CA SER A 237 -25.97 16.48 -4.24
C SER A 237 -25.55 17.81 -4.87
N ALA A 238 -24.32 17.90 -5.39
CA ALA A 238 -23.79 19.13 -5.96
C ALA A 238 -24.21 19.32 -7.43
N PRO A 239 -24.45 20.57 -7.88
CA PRO A 239 -24.73 20.86 -9.28
C PRO A 239 -23.52 20.58 -10.17
N ASN A 240 -23.78 20.05 -11.37
CA ASN A 240 -22.79 19.99 -12.44
C ASN A 240 -22.85 21.26 -13.29
N LEU A 241 -21.95 22.21 -13.02
CA LEU A 241 -21.88 23.49 -13.73
C LEU A 241 -21.24 23.39 -15.12
N SER A 242 -20.67 22.23 -15.49
CA SER A 242 -19.93 22.03 -16.74
C SER A 242 -20.80 21.94 -18.01
N THR A 243 -22.12 22.14 -17.91
CA THR A 243 -23.10 22.00 -19.01
C THR A 243 -22.98 20.69 -19.81
N GLY A 244 -22.58 19.61 -19.14
CA GLY A 244 -22.47 18.26 -19.74
C GLY A 244 -21.16 17.99 -20.50
N ARG A 245 -20.17 18.88 -20.43
CA ARG A 245 -18.88 18.71 -21.11
C ARG A 245 -17.89 17.87 -20.33
N THR A 246 -17.95 17.94 -19.01
CA THR A 246 -17.02 17.26 -18.13
C THR A 246 -17.79 16.52 -17.05
N ASN A 247 -17.69 15.19 -17.06
CA ASN A 247 -18.24 14.36 -16.01
C ASN A 247 -17.09 13.65 -15.29
N TYR A 248 -16.88 14.02 -14.03
CA TYR A 248 -15.83 13.46 -13.19
C TYR A 248 -16.28 12.21 -12.42
N LEU A 249 -17.54 11.79 -12.53
CA LEU A 249 -18.12 10.71 -11.73
C LEU A 249 -17.32 9.41 -11.80
N SER A 250 -17.03 8.91 -13.00
CA SER A 250 -16.29 7.64 -13.14
C SER A 250 -14.88 7.71 -12.56
N SER A 251 -14.19 8.84 -12.74
CA SER A 251 -12.86 9.06 -12.15
C SER A 251 -12.90 9.20 -10.63
N LEU A 252 -13.90 9.92 -10.11
CA LEU A 252 -14.14 10.05 -8.67
C LEU A 252 -14.41 8.68 -8.06
N ALA A 253 -15.31 7.92 -8.67
CA ALA A 253 -15.72 6.59 -8.24
C ALA A 253 -14.53 5.63 -8.20
N PHE A 254 -13.72 5.61 -9.26
CA PHE A 254 -12.52 4.78 -9.30
C PHE A 254 -11.53 5.11 -8.17
N ASN A 255 -11.23 6.40 -7.98
CA ASN A 255 -10.31 6.84 -6.93
C ASN A 255 -10.85 6.56 -5.52
N THR A 256 -12.16 6.77 -5.32
CA THR A 256 -12.82 6.58 -4.02
C THR A 256 -12.92 5.11 -3.66
N ALA A 257 -13.24 4.23 -4.63
CA ALA A 257 -13.21 2.79 -4.43
C ALA A 257 -11.80 2.31 -4.07
N HIS A 258 -10.76 2.83 -4.72
CA HIS A 258 -9.38 2.49 -4.39
C HIS A 258 -8.98 2.94 -2.97
N ALA A 259 -9.39 4.15 -2.56
CA ALA A 259 -9.18 4.64 -1.20
C ALA A 259 -9.92 3.78 -0.15
N ALA A 260 -11.15 3.36 -0.44
CA ALA A 260 -11.93 2.48 0.41
C ALA A 260 -11.26 1.10 0.58
N ILE A 261 -10.75 0.51 -0.50
CA ILE A 261 -9.97 -0.75 -0.47
C ILE A 261 -8.74 -0.58 0.43
N HIS A 262 -8.00 0.54 0.34
CA HIS A 262 -6.86 0.81 1.21
C HIS A 262 -7.22 0.93 2.70
N LEU A 263 -8.43 1.40 3.00
CA LEU A 263 -8.96 1.48 4.36
C LEU A 263 -9.62 0.18 4.81
N ALA A 264 -9.62 -0.86 3.97
CA ALA A 264 -10.36 -2.11 4.15
C ALA A 264 -11.88 -1.93 4.34
N ASP A 265 -12.46 -0.87 3.75
CA ASP A 265 -13.90 -0.63 3.71
C ASP A 265 -14.49 -1.21 2.42
N ILE A 266 -14.80 -2.50 2.45
CA ILE A 266 -15.24 -3.27 1.27
C ILE A 266 -16.64 -2.82 0.81
N GLU A 267 -17.53 -2.48 1.74
CA GLU A 267 -18.88 -2.02 1.42
C GLU A 267 -18.83 -0.68 0.65
N GLU A 268 -18.03 0.27 1.13
CA GLU A 268 -17.83 1.54 0.45
C GLU A 268 -17.16 1.34 -0.93
N ALA A 269 -16.20 0.42 -1.04
CA ALA A 269 -15.56 0.12 -2.31
C ALA A 269 -16.56 -0.42 -3.35
N TYR A 270 -17.44 -1.35 -2.97
CA TYR A 270 -18.47 -1.87 -3.85
C TYR A 270 -19.47 -0.80 -4.27
N TYR A 271 -19.90 0.05 -3.33
CA TYR A 271 -20.80 1.17 -3.63
C TYR A 271 -20.25 2.06 -4.76
N TRP A 272 -18.96 2.41 -4.72
CA TRP A 272 -18.36 3.28 -5.72
C TRP A 272 -18.08 2.58 -7.05
N ILE A 273 -17.83 1.27 -7.08
CA ILE A 273 -17.59 0.51 -8.32
C ILE A 273 -18.74 0.68 -9.33
N ASP A 274 -19.99 0.74 -8.85
CA ASP A 274 -21.18 0.85 -9.71
C ASP A 274 -21.23 2.15 -10.54
N TYR A 275 -20.44 3.15 -10.16
CA TYR A 275 -20.34 4.43 -10.86
C TYR A 275 -19.13 4.53 -11.81
N VAL A 276 -18.31 3.49 -11.90
CA VAL A 276 -17.17 3.41 -12.84
C VAL A 276 -17.65 2.92 -14.20
N ASN A 277 -17.37 3.68 -15.25
CA ASN A 277 -17.83 3.40 -16.62
C ASN A 277 -16.82 2.64 -17.50
N ASP A 278 -15.79 2.07 -16.89
CA ASP A 278 -14.65 1.42 -17.54
C ASP A 278 -14.51 0.00 -16.98
N ASP A 279 -14.83 -1.00 -17.81
CA ASP A 279 -14.89 -2.40 -17.40
C ASP A 279 -13.53 -2.94 -16.93
N ASP A 280 -12.42 -2.47 -17.52
CA ASP A 280 -11.07 -2.89 -17.12
C ASP A 280 -10.72 -2.35 -15.73
N LYS A 281 -11.11 -1.11 -15.45
CA LYS A 281 -10.98 -0.51 -14.10
C LYS A 281 -11.86 -1.21 -13.07
N VAL A 282 -13.10 -1.54 -13.42
CA VAL A 282 -14.01 -2.31 -12.56
C VAL A 282 -13.42 -3.69 -12.25
N ALA A 283 -12.91 -4.39 -13.26
CA ALA A 283 -12.27 -5.69 -13.09
C ALA A 283 -11.05 -5.60 -12.16
N THR A 284 -10.24 -4.55 -12.31
CA THR A 284 -9.07 -4.28 -11.45
C THR A 284 -9.47 -4.06 -9.98
N LEU A 285 -10.51 -3.25 -9.73
CA LEU A 285 -11.02 -3.01 -8.38
C LEU A 285 -11.61 -4.29 -7.76
N ARG A 286 -12.41 -5.05 -8.52
CA ARG A 286 -12.97 -6.33 -8.06
C ARG A 286 -11.89 -7.35 -7.72
N CYS A 287 -10.84 -7.45 -8.53
CA CYS A 287 -9.69 -8.30 -8.23
C CYS A 287 -8.97 -7.87 -6.94
N SER A 288 -8.86 -6.55 -6.72
CA SER A 288 -8.24 -6.00 -5.51
C SER A 288 -9.08 -6.28 -4.26
N ILE A 289 -10.41 -6.16 -4.35
CA ILE A 289 -11.33 -6.55 -3.28
C ILE A 289 -11.22 -8.05 -2.98
N ALA A 290 -11.28 -8.91 -4.00
CA ALA A 290 -11.19 -10.35 -3.81
C ALA A 290 -9.88 -10.76 -3.11
N LYS A 291 -8.75 -10.14 -3.46
CA LYS A 291 -7.47 -10.34 -2.78
C LYS A 291 -7.51 -9.86 -1.32
N LEU A 292 -8.17 -8.73 -1.05
CA LEU A 292 -8.33 -8.22 0.30
C LEU A 292 -9.21 -9.15 1.14
N GLU A 293 -10.32 -9.62 0.59
CA GLU A 293 -11.21 -10.61 1.24
C GLU A 293 -10.49 -11.92 1.53
N GLU A 294 -9.71 -12.42 0.56
CA GLU A 294 -8.87 -13.62 0.75
C GLU A 294 -7.89 -13.42 1.91
N LYS A 295 -7.23 -12.26 1.99
CA LYS A 295 -6.31 -11.92 3.10
C LYS A 295 -7.01 -11.82 4.45
N ILE A 296 -8.17 -11.16 4.50
CA ILE A 296 -8.99 -11.06 5.71
C ILE A 296 -9.42 -12.47 6.15
N GLY A 297 -9.87 -13.29 5.21
CA GLY A 297 -10.24 -14.68 5.44
C GLY A 297 -9.07 -15.54 5.93
N ALA A 298 -7.89 -15.39 5.33
CA ALA A 298 -6.68 -16.10 5.74
C ALA A 298 -6.27 -15.73 7.18
N ARG A 299 -6.32 -14.45 7.54
CA ARG A 299 -6.06 -13.97 8.91
C ARG A 299 -7.09 -14.50 9.89
N ALA A 300 -8.37 -14.38 9.55
CA ALA A 300 -9.47 -14.87 10.39
C ALA A 300 -9.28 -16.36 10.68
N ASN A 301 -9.07 -17.18 9.64
CA ASN A 301 -8.93 -18.62 9.77
C ASN A 301 -7.55 -19.11 10.23
N HIS A 302 -6.60 -18.21 10.51
CA HIS A 302 -5.24 -18.60 10.85
C HIS A 302 -5.21 -19.36 12.20
N PRO A 303 -4.47 -20.49 12.33
CA PRO A 303 -4.48 -21.30 13.55
C PRO A 303 -3.99 -20.57 14.81
N LEU A 304 -3.14 -19.56 14.61
CA LEU A 304 -2.59 -18.71 15.68
C LEU A 304 -3.41 -17.44 15.96
N ASN A 305 -4.55 -17.25 15.29
CA ASN A 305 -5.39 -16.08 15.52
C ASN A 305 -5.91 -16.09 16.98
N PRO A 306 -5.48 -15.14 17.83
CA PRO A 306 -5.79 -15.17 19.26
C PRO A 306 -7.27 -14.95 19.57
N GLU A 307 -8.07 -14.44 18.62
CA GLU A 307 -9.52 -14.28 18.79
C GLU A 307 -10.26 -15.61 18.83
N HIS A 308 -9.70 -16.66 18.23
CA HIS A 308 -10.30 -18.00 18.20
C HIS A 308 -9.73 -18.94 19.26
N ILE A 309 -8.69 -18.54 19.97
CA ILE A 309 -8.00 -19.38 20.97
C ILE A 309 -8.50 -19.05 22.38
N VAL A 310 -9.43 -19.86 22.87
CA VAL A 310 -9.99 -19.75 24.22
C VAL A 310 -9.02 -20.34 25.25
N PRO A 311 -8.88 -19.75 26.46
CA PRO A 311 -8.08 -20.32 27.54
C PRO A 311 -8.46 -21.76 27.89
N ALA A 312 -7.45 -22.63 28.02
CA ALA A 312 -7.64 -24.02 28.41
C ALA A 312 -7.89 -24.15 29.92
N SER A 313 -8.75 -25.10 30.30
CA SER A 313 -8.91 -25.50 31.71
C SER A 313 -7.79 -26.46 32.08
N LEU A 314 -7.05 -26.19 33.16
CA LEU A 314 -5.87 -26.96 33.58
C LEU A 314 -6.13 -28.48 33.63
N GLU A 315 -7.23 -28.88 34.29
CA GLU A 315 -7.65 -30.28 34.45
C GLU A 315 -7.88 -31.03 33.13
N LYS A 316 -8.21 -30.31 32.05
CA LYS A 316 -8.51 -30.90 30.73
C LYS A 316 -7.27 -31.07 29.86
N ILE A 317 -6.15 -30.48 30.25
CA ILE A 317 -4.91 -30.57 29.47
C ILE A 317 -4.33 -31.97 29.68
N PRO A 318 -3.98 -32.74 28.64
CA PRO A 318 -3.33 -34.04 28.79
C PRO A 318 -1.99 -33.92 29.52
N THR A 319 -1.65 -34.90 30.37
CA THR A 319 -0.44 -34.90 31.20
C THR A 319 0.83 -34.73 30.35
N ARG A 320 0.86 -35.36 29.18
CA ARG A 320 1.97 -35.22 28.21
C ARG A 320 2.16 -33.77 27.76
N MET A 321 1.07 -33.07 27.43
CA MET A 321 1.14 -31.67 27.02
C MET A 321 1.50 -30.75 28.18
N LEU A 322 1.08 -31.05 29.41
CA LEU A 322 1.51 -30.32 30.60
C LEU A 322 3.01 -30.46 30.85
N MET A 323 3.58 -31.66 30.75
CA MET A 323 5.03 -31.86 30.90
C MET A 323 5.81 -31.12 29.81
N ILE A 324 5.34 -31.16 28.56
CA ILE A 324 5.93 -30.38 27.45
C ILE A 324 5.84 -28.88 27.76
N LEU A 325 4.67 -28.39 28.17
CA LEU A 325 4.46 -26.99 28.53
C LEU A 325 5.40 -26.55 29.65
N CYS A 326 5.54 -27.36 30.71
CA CYS A 326 6.47 -27.07 31.80
C CYS A 326 7.89 -26.90 31.29
N ALA A 327 8.34 -27.71 30.31
CA ALA A 327 9.68 -27.58 29.72
C ALA A 327 9.88 -26.22 29.07
N PHE A 328 8.86 -25.70 28.36
CA PHE A 328 8.90 -24.36 27.80
C PHE A 328 8.82 -23.27 28.88
N VAL A 329 7.96 -23.42 29.89
CA VAL A 329 7.86 -22.45 30.99
C VAL A 329 9.18 -22.35 31.76
N ASP A 330 9.84 -23.48 32.02
CA ASP A 330 11.15 -23.50 32.67
C ASP A 330 12.26 -22.92 31.77
N GLY A 331 12.26 -23.28 30.48
CA GLY A 331 13.36 -22.95 29.57
C GLY A 331 13.30 -21.56 28.95
N CYS A 332 12.11 -21.08 28.61
CA CYS A 332 11.90 -19.77 28.01
C CYS A 332 10.86 -18.90 28.70
N GLY A 333 10.23 -19.34 29.80
CA GLY A 333 9.33 -18.48 30.57
C GLY A 333 10.06 -17.25 31.15
N ASP A 334 9.36 -16.12 31.16
CA ASP A 334 9.82 -14.83 31.64
C ASP A 334 8.90 -14.29 32.75
N ASP A 335 9.15 -13.05 33.20
CA ASP A 335 8.27 -12.37 34.15
C ASP A 335 6.86 -12.11 33.57
N TRP A 336 6.77 -11.98 32.25
CA TRP A 336 5.53 -11.83 31.52
C TRP A 336 5.61 -12.57 30.18
N GLY A 337 4.94 -13.72 30.06
CA GLY A 337 4.96 -14.57 28.86
C GLY A 337 6.27 -15.34 28.67
N PHE A 338 6.53 -15.74 27.43
CA PHE A 338 7.74 -16.46 27.03
C PHE A 338 8.73 -15.52 26.33
N LYS A 339 10.03 -15.76 26.51
CA LYS A 339 11.08 -15.25 25.62
C LYS A 339 10.93 -15.91 24.26
N THR A 340 11.32 -15.20 23.21
CA THR A 340 11.32 -15.73 21.84
C THR A 340 12.19 -16.99 21.77
N LEU A 341 11.79 -17.96 20.95
CA LEU A 341 12.57 -19.19 20.82
C LEU A 341 13.98 -18.90 20.28
N GLU A 342 14.17 -17.85 19.46
CA GLU A 342 15.50 -17.44 18.97
C GLU A 342 16.52 -17.26 20.10
N ARG A 343 16.06 -16.78 21.27
CA ARG A 343 16.93 -16.50 22.41
C ARG A 343 17.21 -17.74 23.26
N SER A 344 16.21 -18.62 23.43
CA SER A 344 16.23 -19.68 24.46
C SER A 344 15.86 -21.08 23.99
N GLY A 345 15.32 -21.24 22.78
CA GLY A 345 14.78 -22.51 22.25
C GLY A 345 15.80 -23.66 22.28
N LYS A 346 17.07 -23.37 21.98
CA LYS A 346 18.17 -24.36 22.00
C LYS A 346 18.49 -24.96 23.38
N TYR A 347 17.87 -24.46 24.46
CA TYR A 347 18.07 -24.94 25.83
C TYR A 347 16.83 -25.66 26.40
N ILE A 348 15.83 -25.98 25.56
CA ILE A 348 14.57 -26.58 25.99
C ILE A 348 14.55 -28.08 25.70
N PHE A 349 14.59 -28.45 24.42
CA PHE A 349 14.69 -29.83 23.93
C PHE A 349 15.99 -30.03 23.13
N PRO A 350 16.41 -31.28 22.88
CA PRO A 350 17.73 -31.54 22.29
C PRO A 350 17.92 -30.98 20.88
N SER A 351 16.86 -30.94 20.07
CA SER A 351 16.92 -30.52 18.66
C SER A 351 16.04 -29.30 18.38
N GLU A 352 16.44 -28.52 17.38
CA GLU A 352 15.70 -27.34 16.95
C GLU A 352 14.34 -27.74 16.35
N THR A 353 14.34 -28.75 15.47
CA THR A 353 13.13 -29.28 14.82
C THR A 353 12.12 -29.76 15.86
N MET A 354 12.58 -30.47 16.89
CA MET A 354 11.73 -30.97 17.97
C MET A 354 11.17 -29.83 18.81
N THR A 355 12.01 -28.89 19.23
CA THR A 355 11.59 -27.73 20.01
C THR A 355 10.47 -26.98 19.29
N LYS A 356 10.65 -26.74 18.00
CA LYS A 356 9.67 -26.06 17.15
C LYS A 356 8.35 -26.82 17.02
N MET A 357 8.41 -28.12 16.70
CA MET A 357 7.21 -28.96 16.54
C MET A 357 6.39 -29.05 17.83
N LEU A 358 7.05 -29.15 18.99
CA LEU A 358 6.39 -29.18 20.28
C LEU A 358 5.78 -27.82 20.64
N PHE A 359 6.49 -26.72 20.37
CA PHE A 359 5.98 -25.37 20.60
C PHE A 359 4.76 -25.07 19.71
N GLN A 360 4.81 -25.48 18.44
CA GLN A 360 3.67 -25.44 17.52
C GLN A 360 2.47 -26.20 18.07
N SER A 361 2.70 -27.40 18.62
CA SER A 361 1.63 -28.22 19.20
C SER A 361 0.97 -27.53 20.40
N LEU A 362 1.73 -26.83 21.24
CA LEU A 362 1.20 -26.02 22.34
C LEU A 362 0.38 -24.83 21.83
N ALA A 363 0.84 -24.16 20.77
CA ALA A 363 0.18 -23.00 20.20
C ALA A 363 -1.14 -23.36 19.51
N ILE A 364 -1.12 -24.38 18.64
CA ILE A 364 -2.33 -24.91 17.98
C ILE A 364 -3.29 -25.53 19.00
N GLY A 365 -2.77 -26.19 20.02
CA GLY A 365 -3.56 -26.72 21.14
C GLY A 365 -4.13 -25.63 22.06
N GLY A 366 -3.83 -24.35 21.81
CA GLY A 366 -4.34 -23.21 22.56
C GLY A 366 -3.80 -23.09 23.99
N LEU A 367 -2.71 -23.79 24.33
CA LEU A 367 -2.08 -23.71 25.65
C LEU A 367 -1.20 -22.47 25.79
N ILE A 368 -0.68 -21.99 24.66
CA ILE A 368 0.00 -20.72 24.53
C ILE A 368 -0.63 -19.92 23.39
N LYS A 369 -0.59 -18.59 23.48
CA LYS A 369 -1.10 -17.71 22.41
C LYS A 369 -0.29 -16.42 22.31
N MET A 370 -0.37 -15.77 21.16
CA MET A 370 0.12 -14.40 21.01
C MET A 370 -0.95 -13.38 21.40
N SER A 371 -0.54 -12.12 21.57
CA SER A 371 -1.51 -11.03 21.77
C SER A 371 -2.21 -10.66 20.46
N THR A 372 -3.45 -10.17 20.53
CA THR A 372 -4.19 -9.66 19.35
C THR A 372 -3.44 -8.54 18.65
N ALA A 373 -2.81 -7.64 19.40
CA ALA A 373 -2.00 -6.56 18.82
C ALA A 373 -0.79 -7.11 18.05
N SER A 374 -0.10 -8.12 18.59
CA SER A 374 1.03 -8.76 17.92
C SER A 374 0.62 -9.50 16.65
N PHE A 375 -0.50 -10.24 16.68
CA PHE A 375 -1.01 -10.94 15.49
C PHE A 375 -1.42 -9.97 14.39
N ASN A 376 -2.15 -8.90 14.74
CA ASN A 376 -2.61 -7.89 13.78
C ASN A 376 -1.46 -7.06 13.19
N ALA A 377 -0.31 -7.01 13.85
CA ALA A 377 0.89 -6.33 13.36
C ALA A 377 1.74 -7.18 12.42
N LEU A 378 1.47 -8.49 12.29
CA LEU A 378 2.18 -9.34 11.33
C LEU A 378 1.91 -8.86 9.90
N GLU A 379 2.91 -8.91 9.03
CA GLU A 379 2.70 -8.71 7.59
C GLU A 379 1.94 -9.90 6.98
N ASP A 380 1.18 -9.68 5.91
CA ASP A 380 0.39 -10.75 5.28
C ASP A 380 1.28 -11.91 4.81
N SER A 381 2.47 -11.63 4.28
CA SER A 381 3.42 -12.66 3.83
C SER A 381 3.95 -13.53 4.97
N ALA A 382 3.99 -13.00 6.20
CA ALA A 382 4.46 -13.76 7.36
C ALA A 382 3.44 -14.81 7.82
N LEU A 383 2.15 -14.66 7.48
CA LEU A 383 1.10 -15.62 7.85
C LEU A 383 1.35 -17.01 7.24
N ASP A 384 1.96 -17.05 6.06
CA ASP A 384 2.33 -18.31 5.39
C ASP A 384 3.62 -18.91 5.98
N GLN A 385 4.37 -18.14 6.77
CA GLN A 385 5.65 -18.51 7.38
C GLN A 385 5.47 -18.83 8.87
N PHE A 386 4.61 -19.81 9.14
CA PHE A 386 4.26 -20.25 10.51
C PHE A 386 5.48 -20.43 11.41
N ASP A 387 6.55 -20.99 10.84
CA ASP A 387 7.81 -21.26 11.51
C ASP A 387 8.52 -20.00 12.00
N GLU A 388 8.56 -18.96 11.16
CA GLU A 388 9.18 -17.68 11.50
C GLU A 388 8.39 -16.99 12.63
N ILE A 389 7.06 -17.11 12.61
CA ILE A 389 6.20 -16.61 13.68
C ILE A 389 6.55 -17.30 15.00
N LEU A 390 6.63 -18.63 15.03
CA LEU A 390 6.94 -19.37 16.26
C LEU A 390 8.32 -19.01 16.85
N TRP A 391 9.30 -18.72 15.99
CA TRP A 391 10.65 -18.38 16.41
C TRP A 391 10.79 -16.94 16.91
N GLY A 392 10.22 -15.98 16.17
CA GLY A 392 10.42 -14.56 16.40
C GLY A 392 9.36 -13.88 17.27
N ALA A 393 8.15 -14.44 17.38
CA ALA A 393 7.06 -13.81 18.11
C ALA A 393 7.08 -14.14 19.61
N LYS A 394 6.46 -13.25 20.39
CA LYS A 394 6.23 -13.45 21.82
C LYS A 394 4.90 -14.17 22.05
N PHE A 395 4.95 -15.25 22.83
CA PHE A 395 3.78 -16.01 23.26
C PHE A 395 3.54 -15.84 24.76
N HIS A 396 2.34 -16.19 25.19
CA HIS A 396 1.82 -16.07 26.54
C HIS A 396 1.10 -17.36 26.93
N LEU A 397 1.14 -17.72 28.21
CA LEU A 397 0.33 -18.81 28.73
C LEU A 397 -1.17 -18.51 28.57
N ASN A 398 -1.93 -19.53 28.18
CA ASN A 398 -3.35 -19.41 27.92
C ASN A 398 -4.15 -20.47 28.70
N ILE A 399 -3.97 -20.48 30.02
CA ILE A 399 -4.63 -21.42 30.93
C ILE A 399 -5.41 -20.63 31.98
N ILE A 400 -6.65 -21.05 32.23
CA ILE A 400 -7.54 -20.42 33.21
C ILE A 400 -6.90 -20.47 34.60
N GLY A 401 -6.80 -19.31 35.26
CA GLY A 401 -6.32 -19.20 36.64
C GLY A 401 -4.82 -19.36 36.84
N ILE A 402 -4.03 -19.52 35.76
CA ILE A 402 -2.57 -19.60 35.83
C ILE A 402 -1.96 -18.27 35.43
N ALA A 403 -1.06 -17.76 36.26
CA ALA A 403 -0.36 -16.52 36.00
C ALA A 403 0.59 -16.66 34.80
N ASP A 404 0.68 -15.63 33.97
CA ASP A 404 1.56 -15.59 32.80
C ASP A 404 3.01 -15.20 33.17
N SER A 405 3.59 -15.92 34.11
CA SER A 405 4.94 -15.69 34.65
C SER A 405 5.57 -17.01 35.05
N ARG A 406 6.84 -17.25 34.68
CA ARG A 406 7.55 -18.48 35.03
C ARG A 406 7.53 -18.77 36.53
N LEU A 407 7.84 -17.77 37.36
CA LEU A 407 7.97 -17.92 38.81
C LEU A 407 6.67 -18.38 39.48
N MET A 408 5.52 -18.01 38.91
CA MET A 408 4.21 -18.33 39.46
C MET A 408 3.58 -19.55 38.78
N ALA A 409 3.75 -19.70 37.46
CA ALA A 409 3.14 -20.78 36.69
C ALA A 409 3.80 -22.14 36.95
N LEU A 410 5.14 -22.20 36.91
CA LEU A 410 5.87 -23.47 36.92
C LEU A 410 5.55 -24.31 38.17
N PRO A 411 5.55 -23.76 39.41
CA PRO A 411 5.21 -24.55 40.59
C PRO A 411 3.79 -25.13 40.54
N VAL A 412 2.81 -24.35 40.06
CA VAL A 412 1.40 -24.77 39.99
C VAL A 412 1.21 -25.88 38.95
N LEU A 413 1.86 -25.76 37.79
CA LEU A 413 1.78 -26.78 36.74
C LEU A 413 2.44 -28.10 37.18
N LEU A 414 3.56 -28.03 37.92
CA LEU A 414 4.23 -29.21 38.46
C LEU A 414 3.40 -29.88 39.56
N GLU A 415 2.77 -29.09 40.44
CA GLU A 415 1.86 -29.63 41.44
C GLU A 415 0.67 -30.37 40.80
N GLU A 416 0.14 -29.85 39.70
CA GLU A 416 -0.92 -30.53 38.93
C GLU A 416 -0.43 -31.83 38.29
N ILE A 417 0.81 -31.87 37.77
CA ILE A 417 1.41 -33.11 37.23
C ILE A 417 1.52 -34.17 38.31
N ASN A 418 2.02 -33.81 39.49
CA ASN A 418 2.22 -34.73 40.63
C ASN A 418 0.92 -35.33 41.18
N ARG A 419 -0.24 -34.75 40.83
CA ARG A 419 -1.56 -35.25 41.24
C ARG A 419 -2.15 -36.24 40.24
N ARG A 420 -1.51 -36.46 39.08
CA ARG A 420 -2.04 -37.27 37.99
C ARG A 420 -1.54 -38.70 38.07
N ASN A 421 -2.49 -39.64 37.99
CA ASN A 421 -2.19 -41.07 38.12
C ASN A 421 -1.30 -41.62 36.99
N ASP A 422 -1.28 -40.96 35.83
CA ASP A 422 -0.51 -41.36 34.64
C ASP A 422 0.86 -40.67 34.54
N GLU A 423 1.30 -39.95 35.58
CA GLU A 423 2.55 -39.18 35.59
C GLU A 423 3.77 -40.02 35.18
N ILE A 424 3.95 -41.19 35.79
CA ILE A 424 5.13 -42.05 35.55
C ILE A 424 5.14 -42.57 34.12
N ASP A 425 4.00 -43.08 33.63
CA ASP A 425 3.86 -43.59 32.27
C ASP A 425 4.15 -42.50 31.23
N VAL A 426 3.67 -41.28 31.50
CA VAL A 426 3.89 -40.14 30.63
C VAL A 426 5.33 -39.63 30.73
N ALA A 427 5.97 -39.69 31.90
CA ALA A 427 7.39 -39.36 32.05
C ALA A 427 8.27 -40.27 31.18
N TRP A 428 7.94 -41.55 31.06
CA TRP A 428 8.61 -42.47 30.11
C TRP A 428 8.40 -42.06 28.65
N GLN A 429 7.20 -41.62 28.28
CA GLN A 429 6.93 -41.11 26.92
C GLN A 429 7.74 -39.84 26.62
N ILE A 430 7.84 -38.92 27.58
CA ILE A 430 8.65 -37.70 27.45
C ILE A 430 10.13 -38.05 27.41
N ARG A 431 10.60 -39.02 28.19
CA ARG A 431 11.97 -39.52 28.12
C ARG A 431 12.29 -40.03 26.72
N ARG A 432 11.43 -40.90 26.15
CA ARG A 432 11.58 -41.38 24.77
C ARG A 432 11.64 -40.23 23.77
N LEU A 433 10.76 -39.24 23.91
CA LEU A 433 10.77 -38.04 23.07
C LEU A 433 12.11 -37.30 23.13
N ILE A 434 12.66 -37.04 24.32
CA ILE A 434 13.98 -36.42 24.48
C ILE A 434 15.08 -37.30 23.88
N THR A 435 15.03 -38.60 24.12
CA THR A 435 15.99 -39.57 23.58
C THR A 435 16.03 -39.53 22.04
N THR A 436 14.86 -39.55 21.39
CA THR A 436 14.74 -39.35 19.92
C THR A 436 15.26 -37.98 19.49
N GLY A 437 15.08 -36.95 20.32
CA GLY A 437 15.62 -35.60 20.09
C GLY A 437 17.13 -35.58 19.88
N TYR A 438 17.90 -36.45 20.54
CA TYR A 438 19.35 -36.52 20.32
C TYR A 438 19.74 -37.06 18.94
N PHE A 439 18.92 -37.93 18.34
CA PHE A 439 19.10 -38.30 16.93
C PHE A 439 19.05 -37.03 16.08
N TYR A 440 17.95 -36.27 16.20
CA TYR A 440 17.71 -35.09 15.38
C TYR A 440 18.75 -34.00 15.63
N ASN A 441 19.18 -33.80 16.88
CA ASN A 441 20.24 -32.85 17.19
C ASN A 441 21.56 -33.19 16.48
N ALA A 442 22.00 -34.44 16.59
CA ALA A 442 23.20 -34.90 15.89
C ALA A 442 23.00 -34.82 14.37
N PHE A 443 21.80 -35.14 13.88
CA PHE A 443 21.45 -35.09 12.48
C PHE A 443 21.54 -33.66 11.93
N GLU A 444 20.86 -32.70 12.57
CA GLU A 444 20.89 -31.27 12.26
C GLU A 444 22.33 -30.73 12.26
N TYR A 445 23.10 -31.02 13.31
CA TYR A 445 24.48 -30.55 13.43
C TYR A 445 25.40 -31.10 12.34
N TYR A 446 25.41 -32.43 12.12
CA TYR A 446 26.35 -33.03 11.18
C TYR A 446 25.93 -32.79 9.73
N LEU A 447 24.64 -32.78 9.42
CA LEU A 447 24.14 -32.52 8.07
C LEU A 447 24.32 -31.04 7.70
N GLY A 448 24.06 -30.11 8.63
CA GLY A 448 24.26 -28.67 8.42
C GLY A 448 25.73 -28.29 8.20
N ASN A 449 26.69 -29.11 8.64
CA ASN A 449 28.11 -28.93 8.36
C ASN A 449 28.53 -29.41 6.96
N VAL A 450 27.64 -30.05 6.19
CA VAL A 450 27.91 -30.49 4.81
C VAL A 450 27.45 -29.41 3.84
N ASN A 451 28.41 -28.74 3.21
CA ASN A 451 28.14 -27.67 2.24
C ASN A 451 27.89 -28.20 0.82
N GLU A 452 26.96 -29.15 0.67
CA GLU A 452 26.61 -29.79 -0.60
C GLU A 452 25.12 -29.69 -0.90
N LEU A 453 24.74 -29.65 -2.18
CA LEU A 453 23.34 -29.49 -2.59
C LEU A 453 22.45 -30.62 -2.07
N TRP A 454 22.91 -31.87 -2.12
CA TRP A 454 22.16 -33.02 -1.63
C TRP A 454 21.83 -32.92 -0.14
N ALA A 455 22.70 -32.32 0.68
CA ALA A 455 22.50 -32.20 2.12
C ALA A 455 21.43 -31.14 2.43
N ARG A 456 21.36 -30.08 1.62
CA ARG A 456 20.34 -29.02 1.73
C ARG A 456 18.95 -29.49 1.28
N GLU A 457 18.90 -30.41 0.31
CA GLU A 457 17.65 -30.97 -0.23
C GLU A 457 17.19 -32.24 0.52
N PHE A 458 17.99 -32.75 1.45
CA PHE A 458 17.72 -34.02 2.11
C PHE A 458 16.53 -33.93 3.06
N THR A 459 15.61 -34.90 2.93
CA THR A 459 14.50 -35.11 3.86
C THR A 459 14.43 -36.58 4.24
N LEU A 460 14.11 -36.87 5.51
CA LEU A 460 13.84 -38.23 5.94
C LEU A 460 12.55 -38.72 5.30
N ASN A 461 12.52 -39.98 4.89
CA ASN A 461 11.27 -40.61 4.46
C ASN A 461 10.44 -41.04 5.68
N GLU A 462 9.17 -41.33 5.43
CA GLU A 462 8.20 -41.69 6.48
C GLU A 462 8.63 -42.95 7.25
N ALA A 463 9.00 -44.03 6.54
CA ALA A 463 9.41 -45.29 7.16
C ALA A 463 10.63 -45.15 8.09
N THR A 464 11.64 -44.36 7.70
CA THR A 464 12.81 -44.11 8.56
C THR A 464 12.46 -43.18 9.72
N THR A 465 11.56 -42.21 9.52
CA THR A 465 11.08 -41.32 10.59
C THR A 465 10.30 -42.11 11.65
N GLU A 466 9.43 -43.02 11.23
CA GLU A 466 8.70 -43.94 12.11
C GLU A 466 9.68 -44.82 12.87
N ARG A 467 10.65 -45.45 12.19
CA ARG A 467 11.70 -46.25 12.83
C ARG A 467 12.51 -45.48 13.90
N ILE A 468 12.84 -44.22 13.64
CA ILE A 468 13.54 -43.35 14.60
C ILE A 468 12.66 -43.05 15.81
N THR A 469 11.40 -42.72 15.57
CA THR A 469 10.41 -42.38 16.62
C THR A 469 10.07 -43.59 17.48
N GLU A 470 10.01 -44.77 16.88
CA GLU A 470 9.69 -46.03 17.55
C GLU A 470 10.91 -46.69 18.21
N SER A 471 12.10 -46.13 18.03
CA SER A 471 13.31 -46.70 18.61
C SER A 471 13.25 -46.77 20.14
N THR A 472 13.79 -47.87 20.68
CA THR A 472 14.03 -48.09 22.11
C THR A 472 15.51 -47.92 22.46
N LEU A 473 16.33 -47.42 21.52
CA LEU A 473 17.75 -47.21 21.73
C LEU A 473 18.03 -46.02 22.64
N SER A 474 19.21 -45.99 23.24
CA SER A 474 19.67 -44.86 24.05
C SER A 474 19.91 -43.60 23.20
N GLY A 475 19.91 -42.41 23.82
CA GLY A 475 20.20 -41.15 23.14
C GLY A 475 21.60 -41.14 22.52
N LYS A 476 22.54 -41.79 23.20
CA LYS A 476 23.92 -42.00 22.74
C LYS A 476 23.99 -42.82 21.46
N ASP A 477 23.25 -43.93 21.39
CA ASP A 477 23.22 -44.79 20.19
C ASP A 477 22.56 -44.06 19.02
N LEU A 478 21.46 -43.37 19.28
CA LEU A 478 20.75 -42.57 18.28
C LEU A 478 21.62 -41.43 17.71
N ALA A 479 22.33 -40.69 18.57
CA ALA A 479 23.27 -39.67 18.15
C ALA A 479 24.43 -40.25 17.32
N TYR A 480 24.91 -41.45 17.69
CA TYR A 480 25.93 -42.17 16.93
C TYR A 480 25.42 -42.58 15.54
N ILE A 481 24.21 -43.15 15.44
CA ILE A 481 23.59 -43.55 14.17
C ILE A 481 23.52 -42.35 13.23
N ALA A 482 22.98 -41.21 13.70
CA ALA A 482 22.88 -39.99 12.89
C ALA A 482 24.25 -39.52 12.38
N ARG A 483 25.20 -39.32 13.29
CA ARG A 483 26.56 -38.86 12.97
C ARG A 483 27.27 -39.77 11.98
N SER A 484 27.30 -41.07 12.27
CA SER A 484 28.06 -42.05 11.49
C SER A 484 27.46 -42.20 10.10
N SER A 485 26.13 -42.18 10.01
CA SER A 485 25.43 -42.25 8.73
C SER A 485 25.75 -41.04 7.84
N ILE A 486 25.71 -39.83 8.39
CA ILE A 486 26.05 -38.61 7.64
C ILE A 486 27.51 -38.60 7.21
N ARG A 487 28.44 -38.90 8.12
CA ARG A 487 29.88 -38.94 7.81
C ARG A 487 30.20 -39.97 6.74
N PHE A 488 29.60 -41.16 6.84
CA PHE A 488 29.75 -42.19 5.84
C PHE A 488 29.26 -41.71 4.47
N THR A 489 28.04 -41.16 4.40
CA THR A 489 27.46 -40.70 3.13
C THR A 489 28.24 -39.54 2.53
N ALA A 490 28.63 -38.55 3.33
CA ALA A 490 29.48 -37.44 2.89
C ALA A 490 30.82 -37.96 2.35
N GLY A 491 31.42 -38.97 3.00
CA GLY A 491 32.61 -39.65 2.51
C GLY A 491 32.39 -40.35 1.18
N GLN A 492 31.29 -41.11 1.03
CA GLN A 492 30.93 -41.79 -0.23
C GLN A 492 30.70 -40.80 -1.37
N HIS A 493 30.06 -39.67 -1.08
CA HIS A 493 29.88 -38.59 -2.04
C HIS A 493 31.21 -37.98 -2.46
N SER A 494 32.07 -37.64 -1.50
CA SER A 494 33.38 -37.02 -1.75
C SER A 494 34.32 -37.90 -2.58
N ILE A 495 34.24 -39.23 -2.49
CA ILE A 495 35.06 -40.15 -3.29
C ILE A 495 34.42 -40.53 -4.63
N GLY A 496 33.26 -39.95 -4.98
CA GLY A 496 32.55 -40.23 -6.23
C GLY A 496 31.84 -41.60 -6.28
N SER A 497 31.59 -42.22 -5.13
CA SER A 497 30.90 -43.52 -5.04
C SER A 497 29.38 -43.40 -5.27
N THR A 498 28.82 -42.20 -5.05
CA THR A 498 27.41 -41.90 -5.33
C THR A 498 27.27 -40.95 -6.52
N ASN A 499 26.37 -41.29 -7.45
CA ASN A 499 26.09 -40.51 -8.66
C ASN A 499 24.89 -39.57 -8.45
N GLY A 500 25.17 -38.30 -8.18
CA GLY A 500 24.17 -37.22 -8.07
C GLY A 500 23.35 -37.23 -6.78
N ASN A 501 22.60 -36.15 -6.54
CA ASN A 501 21.92 -35.88 -5.27
C ASN A 501 20.99 -37.00 -4.83
N LYS A 502 20.15 -37.50 -5.74
CA LYS A 502 19.18 -38.56 -5.43
C LYS A 502 19.84 -39.84 -4.95
N HIS A 503 20.95 -40.25 -5.58
CA HIS A 503 21.69 -41.43 -5.14
C HIS A 503 22.31 -41.16 -3.76
N THR A 504 22.94 -40.01 -3.54
CA THR A 504 23.52 -39.66 -2.23
C THR A 504 22.46 -39.63 -1.11
N CYS A 505 21.27 -39.08 -1.37
CA CYS A 505 20.16 -39.07 -0.39
C CYS A 505 19.70 -40.50 -0.06
N ASN A 506 19.52 -41.36 -1.07
CA ASN A 506 19.17 -42.76 -0.86
C ASN A 506 20.26 -43.52 -0.09
N THR A 507 21.53 -43.20 -0.34
CA THR A 507 22.66 -43.75 0.42
C THR A 507 22.61 -43.32 1.88
N LEU A 508 22.21 -42.08 2.19
CA LEU A 508 22.02 -41.64 3.59
C LEU A 508 20.90 -42.43 4.28
N ILE A 509 19.73 -42.56 3.65
CA ILE A 509 18.63 -43.37 4.18
C ILE A 509 19.08 -44.83 4.41
N GLY A 510 19.76 -45.43 3.44
CA GLY A 510 20.30 -46.79 3.57
C GLY A 510 21.35 -46.92 4.67
N SER A 511 22.19 -45.89 4.85
CA SER A 511 23.20 -45.84 5.91
C SER A 511 22.56 -45.75 7.29
N ILE A 512 21.54 -44.91 7.48
CA ILE A 512 20.78 -44.79 8.74
C ILE A 512 20.20 -46.14 9.14
N ASN A 513 19.45 -46.77 8.23
CA ASN A 513 18.81 -48.06 8.50
C ASN A 513 19.82 -49.17 8.83
N ARG A 514 20.94 -49.21 8.11
CA ARG A 514 22.01 -50.18 8.36
C ARG A 514 22.66 -49.99 9.73
N HIS A 515 22.89 -48.75 10.16
CA HIS A 515 23.44 -48.48 11.49
C HIS A 515 22.43 -48.84 12.60
N PHE A 516 21.13 -48.62 12.39
CA PHE A 516 20.11 -49.16 13.30
C PHE A 516 20.18 -50.68 13.40
N ASP A 517 20.29 -51.41 12.28
CA ASP A 517 20.41 -52.87 12.28
C ASP A 517 21.65 -53.32 13.08
N TRP A 518 22.81 -52.68 12.86
CA TRP A 518 24.05 -53.01 13.56
C TRP A 518 23.97 -52.80 15.07
N VAL A 519 23.34 -51.73 15.53
CA VAL A 519 23.17 -51.46 16.96
C VAL A 519 22.19 -52.48 17.57
N ASN A 520 21.06 -52.74 16.91
CA ASN A 520 20.06 -53.71 17.38
C ASN A 520 20.61 -55.15 17.46
N GLU A 521 21.47 -55.55 16.52
CA GLU A 521 22.11 -56.87 16.51
C GLU A 521 23.24 -57.01 17.56
N GLY A 522 23.51 -55.97 18.36
CA GLY A 522 24.59 -55.96 19.34
C GLY A 522 25.99 -56.02 18.70
N ARG A 523 26.10 -55.78 17.40
CA ARG A 523 27.37 -55.83 16.65
C ARG A 523 28.27 -54.63 16.92
N TYR A 524 27.81 -53.67 17.72
CA TYR A 524 28.56 -52.49 18.08
C TYR A 524 28.20 -52.00 19.49
N SER A 525 29.18 -51.88 20.38
CA SER A 525 29.06 -51.13 21.65
C SER A 525 29.83 -49.82 21.51
N TYR A 526 29.12 -48.71 21.33
CA TYR A 526 29.77 -47.42 21.17
C TYR A 526 30.28 -46.92 22.53
N ASN A 527 31.53 -47.21 22.90
CA ASN A 527 32.07 -46.85 24.23
C ASN A 527 32.60 -45.41 24.35
N ALA A 528 32.44 -44.55 23.34
CA ALA A 528 33.23 -43.32 23.23
C ALA A 528 32.56 -42.00 23.66
N PHE A 529 31.22 -41.95 23.77
CA PHE A 529 30.49 -40.71 24.06
C PHE A 529 29.54 -40.90 25.22
N GLU A 530 30.06 -40.89 26.45
CA GLU A 530 29.22 -40.57 27.60
C GLU A 530 28.87 -39.09 27.58
N ARG A 531 27.71 -38.73 28.13
CA ARG A 531 27.35 -37.33 28.33
C ARG A 531 28.46 -36.64 29.13
N SER A 532 29.00 -35.54 28.61
CA SER A 532 30.03 -34.79 29.33
C SER A 532 29.38 -33.92 30.41
N LYS A 533 29.98 -33.85 31.61
CA LYS A 533 29.59 -32.91 32.68
C LYS A 533 29.60 -31.43 32.26
N ARG A 534 30.18 -31.09 31.11
CA ARG A 534 30.22 -29.72 30.56
C ARG A 534 29.07 -29.42 29.59
N GLN A 535 28.29 -30.41 29.17
CA GLN A 535 27.14 -30.17 28.30
C GLN A 535 26.03 -29.46 29.11
N PRO A 536 25.36 -28.46 28.52
CA PRO A 536 24.24 -27.80 29.19
C PRO A 536 23.14 -28.82 29.50
N VAL A 537 22.49 -28.66 30.65
CA VAL A 537 21.29 -29.42 30.99
C VAL A 537 20.10 -28.69 30.41
N LEU A 538 19.33 -29.39 29.58
CA LEU A 538 18.16 -28.88 28.92
C LEU A 538 16.98 -28.82 29.89
N SER A 539 16.06 -27.91 29.65
CA SER A 539 14.91 -27.69 30.54
C SER A 539 14.01 -28.94 30.62
N SER A 540 13.82 -29.64 29.50
CA SER A 540 13.10 -30.91 29.45
C SER A 540 13.75 -32.02 30.29
N GLU A 541 15.08 -32.06 30.37
CA GLU A 541 15.83 -33.04 31.18
C GLU A 541 15.73 -32.72 32.67
N ARG A 542 15.91 -31.45 33.06
CA ARG A 542 15.75 -31.02 34.46
C ARG A 542 14.37 -31.36 35.00
N LEU A 543 13.35 -31.20 34.18
CA LEU A 543 11.98 -31.52 34.59
C LEU A 543 11.75 -33.01 34.75
N LEU A 544 12.29 -33.85 33.87
CA LEU A 544 12.21 -35.30 34.08
C LEU A 544 12.96 -35.77 35.31
N GLU A 545 14.11 -35.16 35.62
CA GLU A 545 14.82 -35.43 36.87
C GLU A 545 13.95 -35.04 38.08
N GLN A 546 13.29 -33.88 38.02
CA GLN A 546 12.42 -33.41 39.10
C GLN A 546 11.13 -34.26 39.29
N ILE A 547 10.53 -34.71 38.18
CA ILE A 547 9.24 -35.42 38.16
C ILE A 547 9.45 -36.92 38.45
N ALA A 548 10.38 -37.56 37.75
CA ALA A 548 10.53 -39.02 37.73
C ALA A 548 11.93 -39.51 38.14
N GLY A 549 12.84 -38.61 38.53
CA GLY A 549 14.19 -38.97 38.97
C GLY A 549 15.16 -39.38 37.86
N PHE A 550 14.77 -39.25 36.58
CA PHE A 550 15.67 -39.57 35.48
C PHE A 550 16.73 -38.49 35.31
N THR A 551 17.97 -38.79 35.65
CA THR A 551 19.05 -37.80 35.51
C THR A 551 19.35 -37.55 34.02
N PRO A 552 19.94 -36.38 33.68
CA PRO A 552 20.36 -36.11 32.30
C PRO A 552 21.34 -37.15 31.74
N GLU A 553 22.09 -37.85 32.60
CA GLU A 553 22.98 -38.95 32.23
C GLU A 553 22.17 -40.21 31.90
N ASP A 554 21.15 -40.55 32.69
CA ASP A 554 20.25 -41.69 32.43
C ASP A 554 19.49 -41.53 31.11
N ILE A 555 18.96 -40.32 30.86
CA ILE A 555 18.18 -40.01 29.65
C ILE A 555 19.03 -40.20 28.38
N TYR A 556 20.33 -39.88 28.44
CA TYR A 556 21.22 -39.97 27.30
C TYR A 556 21.85 -41.36 27.14
N ASN A 557 22.32 -41.98 28.23
CA ASN A 557 23.11 -43.20 28.18
C ASN A 557 22.27 -44.49 28.20
N LEU A 558 21.05 -44.46 28.75
CA LEU A 558 20.23 -45.66 28.94
C LEU A 558 19.01 -45.67 28.02
N PRO A 559 18.57 -46.86 27.54
CA PRO A 559 17.31 -47.02 26.83
C PRO A 559 16.10 -46.43 27.57
N PRO A 560 15.13 -45.80 26.87
CA PRO A 560 13.90 -45.28 27.47
C PRO A 560 12.85 -46.39 27.65
N LEU A 561 13.23 -47.49 28.29
CA LEU A 561 12.35 -48.63 28.59
C LEU A 561 12.01 -48.67 30.09
N PRO A 562 10.74 -48.86 30.48
CA PRO A 562 10.40 -49.17 31.87
C PRO A 562 11.24 -50.37 32.34
N GLN A 563 11.95 -50.24 33.46
CA GLN A 563 12.60 -51.41 34.06
C GLN A 563 11.49 -52.38 34.51
N GLU A 564 11.54 -53.63 34.05
CA GLU A 564 10.78 -54.70 34.68
C GLU A 564 11.26 -54.78 36.13
N ILE A 565 10.35 -54.58 37.08
CA ILE A 565 10.62 -54.82 38.48
C ILE A 565 10.82 -56.34 38.60
N GLU A 566 12.06 -56.80 38.68
CA GLU A 566 12.33 -58.12 39.24
C GLU A 566 11.85 -58.04 40.69
N GLU A 567 10.72 -58.70 40.99
CA GLU A 567 10.38 -59.04 42.36
C GLU A 567 11.57 -59.84 42.89
N GLU A 568 12.38 -59.23 43.78
CA GLU A 568 13.37 -59.97 44.55
C GLU A 568 12.63 -61.12 45.23
N GLU A 569 12.83 -62.35 44.76
CA GLU A 569 12.50 -63.54 45.53
C GLU A 569 13.24 -63.39 46.86
N SER A 570 12.49 -63.08 47.91
CA SER A 570 12.99 -63.15 49.26
C SER A 570 13.45 -64.59 49.51
N GLU A 571 14.75 -64.81 49.54
CA GLU A 571 15.33 -66.01 50.14
C GLU A 571 14.94 -66.01 51.62
N GLU A 572 13.89 -66.77 51.97
CA GLU A 572 13.61 -67.18 53.33
C GLU A 572 14.66 -68.22 53.76
N GLU A 573 15.53 -67.85 54.72
CA GLU A 573 16.26 -68.77 55.61
C GLU A 573 15.37 -69.28 56.74
#